data_AF-A2EYJ2-F1
#
_entry.id   AF-A2EYJ2-F1
#
_cell.length_a   1.000
_cell.length_b   1.000
_cell.length_c   1.000
_cell.angle_alpha   90.00
_cell.angle_beta   90.00
_cell.angle_gamma   90.00
#
_symmetry.space_group_name_H-M   'P 1'
#
loop_
_entity.id
_entity.type
_entity.pdbx_description
1 polymer ?
#
loop_
_entity_poly.entity_id
_entity_poly.type
_entity_poly.pdbx_seq_one_letter_code
_entity_poly.pdbx_strand_id
1 'polypeptide(L)'
;MDIQFDYNTDNSFIGRLTDASIAILQDTGNYICNWSMARPLVWGNPESQIGGKPIKDFALGPPQLVFPKRYLYYSNSVFVNTNNNHPSFVGFDFKHGGYLLQLEAPQSYSGTFYNPLNFTYLSRFKEFDYAPVRYPAVKCKDGEAMIPNDGVCHPYICNRYDNFTLITTDYGDYDGNLINITCTKDDPNRTMTVKLPGKIEIYINVTCVDPELFCRSVKLSDMHFVRDPFDPDLSVKQLDDPYLNTANSTTTNTTESSSEKDGKSIVPYVAGGVSAAVVIVIIVVVTIVILKRKSNHEDNANEQEV
;
A
#
# COMPACT_ATOMS: atom_id res chain seq x y z
N MET A 1 14.79 20.25 -8.80
CA MET A 1 15.55 19.70 -7.66
C MET A 1 14.79 18.48 -7.22
N ASP A 2 15.14 17.33 -7.78
CA ASP A 2 14.64 16.05 -7.32
C ASP A 2 15.52 15.68 -6.12
N ILE A 3 14.94 15.55 -4.93
CA ILE A 3 15.67 14.92 -3.82
C ILE A 3 15.63 13.42 -4.12
N GLN A 4 16.36 13.03 -5.17
CA GLN A 4 16.60 11.66 -5.54
C GLN A 4 17.69 11.14 -4.62
N PHE A 5 17.33 10.22 -3.73
CA PHE A 5 18.30 9.30 -3.17
C PHE A 5 18.70 8.32 -4.28
N ASP A 6 19.53 8.77 -5.22
CA ASP A 6 20.00 7.98 -6.35
C ASP A 6 20.62 6.67 -5.86
N TYR A 7 19.87 5.58 -5.98
CA TYR A 7 20.41 4.24 -5.90
C TYR A 7 20.02 3.50 -7.17
N ASN A 8 21.00 3.41 -8.06
CA ASN A 8 20.92 2.79 -9.36
C ASN A 8 21.05 1.27 -9.20
N THR A 9 19.94 0.60 -8.89
CA THR A 9 19.77 -0.85 -9.09
C THR A 9 18.40 -1.10 -9.70
N ASP A 10 18.39 -1.29 -11.03
CA ASP A 10 17.34 -1.86 -11.87
C ASP A 10 15.93 -1.90 -11.24
N ASN A 11 15.08 -0.93 -11.58
CA ASN A 11 13.64 -0.89 -11.29
C ASN A 11 13.18 -0.93 -9.81
N SER A 12 14.07 -0.87 -8.82
CA SER A 12 13.71 -0.96 -7.39
C SER A 12 13.67 0.39 -6.66
N PHE A 13 13.54 1.51 -7.37
CA PHE A 13 13.48 2.82 -6.73
C PHE A 13 12.20 2.96 -5.89
N ILE A 14 12.33 3.07 -4.57
CA ILE A 14 11.26 3.54 -3.68
C ILE A 14 11.26 5.07 -3.71
N GLY A 15 11.06 5.61 -4.91
CA GLY A 15 10.67 6.99 -5.08
C GLY A 15 9.21 7.11 -4.74
N ARG A 16 8.90 7.92 -3.72
CA ARG A 16 7.55 8.39 -3.47
C ARG A 16 7.59 9.91 -3.54
N LEU A 17 6.85 10.48 -4.49
CA LEU A 17 6.55 11.91 -4.43
C LEU A 17 5.55 12.10 -3.28
N THR A 18 6.03 12.67 -2.18
CA THR A 18 5.21 12.88 -0.98
C THR A 18 4.69 14.30 -0.93
N ASP A 19 3.75 14.51 -0.01
CA ASP A 19 3.28 15.83 0.37
C ASP A 19 4.41 16.77 0.81
N ALA A 20 5.39 16.27 1.55
CA ALA A 20 6.56 17.05 1.95
C ALA A 20 7.38 17.54 0.74
N SER A 21 7.65 16.65 -0.22
CA SER A 21 8.41 17.01 -1.43
C SER A 21 7.64 18.01 -2.30
N ILE A 22 6.33 17.81 -2.48
CA ILE A 22 5.51 18.72 -3.26
C ILE A 22 5.40 20.09 -2.57
N ALA A 23 5.22 20.14 -1.24
CA ALA A 23 5.15 21.39 -0.50
C ALA A 23 6.40 22.25 -0.72
N ILE A 24 7.59 21.65 -0.63
CA ILE A 24 8.86 22.35 -0.90
C ILE A 24 8.88 22.94 -2.32
N LEU A 25 8.44 22.17 -3.33
CA LEU A 25 8.40 22.65 -4.72
C LEU A 25 7.43 23.82 -4.89
N GLN A 26 6.24 23.73 -4.30
CA GLN A 26 5.21 24.76 -4.32
C GLN A 26 5.70 26.05 -3.64
N ASP A 27 6.36 25.94 -2.48
CA ASP A 27 6.89 27.08 -1.73
C ASP A 27 7.99 27.84 -2.46
N THR A 28 8.68 27.21 -3.43
CA THR A 28 9.64 27.93 -4.27
C THR A 28 8.99 28.96 -5.21
N GLY A 29 7.67 28.87 -5.43
CA GLY A 29 6.93 29.72 -6.37
C GLY A 29 7.19 29.41 -7.86
N ASN A 30 8.02 28.42 -8.18
CA ASN A 30 8.36 28.08 -9.56
C ASN A 30 7.41 27.05 -10.21
N TYR A 31 6.58 26.37 -9.41
CA TYR A 31 5.76 25.25 -9.86
C TYR A 31 4.32 25.37 -9.35
N ILE A 32 3.37 25.01 -10.21
CA ILE A 32 2.00 24.69 -9.82
C ILE A 32 1.93 23.17 -9.72
N CYS A 33 1.81 22.67 -8.49
CA CYS A 33 1.93 21.25 -8.23
C CYS A 33 0.60 20.50 -8.40
N ASN A 34 0.65 19.35 -9.08
CA ASN A 34 -0.48 18.45 -9.17
C ASN A 34 -0.45 17.42 -8.02
N TRP A 35 -1.20 17.69 -6.95
CA TRP A 35 -1.27 16.83 -5.78
C TRP A 35 -1.79 15.41 -6.06
N SER A 36 -2.55 15.20 -7.15
CA SER A 36 -3.00 13.86 -7.55
C SER A 36 -1.88 12.89 -7.93
N MET A 37 -0.66 13.41 -8.12
CA MET A 37 0.54 12.60 -8.34
C MET A 37 1.29 12.27 -7.05
N ALA A 38 1.02 12.99 -5.95
CA ALA A 38 1.63 12.68 -4.66
C ALA A 38 0.89 11.55 -3.95
N ARG A 39 1.67 10.82 -3.15
CA ARG A 39 1.18 9.82 -2.21
C ARG A 39 1.50 10.27 -0.79
N PRO A 40 0.62 10.02 0.20
CA PRO A 40 0.90 10.39 1.58
C PRO A 40 2.20 9.73 2.08
N LEU A 41 2.95 10.44 2.94
CA LEU A 41 4.00 9.78 3.73
C LEU A 41 3.34 8.77 4.68
N VAL A 42 3.80 7.51 4.72
CA VAL A 42 3.28 6.49 5.66
C VAL A 42 4.04 6.54 6.98
N TRP A 43 5.33 6.83 6.94
CA TRP A 43 6.19 6.92 8.13
C TRP A 43 5.74 8.05 9.06
N GLY A 44 5.35 7.69 10.28
CA GLY A 44 4.89 8.64 11.28
C GLY A 44 3.46 9.15 11.05
N ASN A 45 2.77 8.66 10.03
CA ASN A 45 1.44 9.11 9.71
C ASN A 45 0.42 8.49 10.68
N PRO A 46 -0.41 9.30 11.37
CA PRO A 46 -1.46 8.81 12.27
C PRO A 46 -2.39 7.78 11.62
N GLU A 47 -2.73 7.99 10.34
CA GLU A 47 -3.63 7.12 9.59
C GLU A 47 -3.04 5.75 9.29
N SER A 48 -1.72 5.55 9.46
CA SER A 48 -1.08 4.23 9.37
C SER A 48 -1.25 3.40 10.65
N GLN A 49 -1.79 3.97 11.73
CA GLN A 49 -1.89 3.32 13.04
C GLN A 49 -3.33 2.92 13.36
N ILE A 50 -3.46 1.99 14.31
CA ILE A 50 -4.76 1.55 14.84
C ILE A 50 -5.50 2.76 15.41
N GLY A 51 -6.73 2.98 14.93
CA GLY A 51 -7.60 4.09 15.30
C GLY A 51 -7.23 5.44 14.69
N GLY A 52 -6.26 5.52 13.78
CA GLY A 52 -5.90 6.78 13.10
C GLY A 52 -5.34 7.87 14.03
N LYS A 53 -4.83 7.49 15.21
CA LYS A 53 -4.43 8.46 16.24
C LYS A 53 -2.97 8.89 16.06
N PRO A 54 -2.63 10.15 16.39
CA PRO A 54 -1.25 10.59 16.42
C PRO A 54 -0.39 9.68 17.30
N ILE A 55 0.81 9.34 16.82
CA ILE A 55 1.77 8.56 17.60
C ILE A 55 2.33 9.49 18.68
N LYS A 56 2.06 9.16 19.93
CA LYS A 56 2.50 9.95 21.08
C LYS A 56 4.02 10.08 21.07
N ASP A 57 4.49 11.32 21.23
CA ASP A 57 5.91 11.67 21.30
C ASP A 57 6.75 11.26 20.07
N PHE A 58 6.15 10.98 18.91
CA PHE A 58 6.89 10.53 17.72
C PHE A 58 8.00 11.49 17.29
N ALA A 59 7.77 12.80 17.36
CA ALA A 59 8.75 13.81 16.97
C ALA A 59 9.69 14.25 18.12
N LEU A 60 9.34 13.96 19.37
CA LEU A 60 10.01 14.50 20.56
C LEU A 60 10.76 13.44 21.36
N GLY A 61 10.24 12.22 21.35
CA GLY A 61 10.78 11.11 22.12
C GLY A 61 11.86 10.36 21.35
N PRO A 62 12.71 9.60 22.06
CA PRO A 62 13.70 8.75 21.43
C PRO A 62 13.01 7.70 20.55
N PRO A 63 13.37 7.56 19.26
CA PRO A 63 12.74 6.60 18.34
C PRO A 63 12.62 5.18 18.89
N GLN A 64 13.62 4.75 19.68
CA GLN A 64 13.68 3.41 20.28
C GLN A 64 12.59 3.16 21.33
N LEU A 65 12.01 4.22 21.90
CA LEU A 65 11.00 4.15 22.96
C LEU A 65 9.59 4.48 22.45
N VAL A 66 9.48 5.30 21.39
CA VAL A 66 8.20 5.89 20.98
C VAL A 66 7.70 5.42 19.62
N PHE A 67 8.57 4.88 18.76
CA PHE A 67 8.12 4.42 17.45
C PHE A 67 7.28 3.14 17.56
N PRO A 68 6.25 2.97 16.71
CA PRO A 68 5.46 1.76 16.69
C PRO A 68 6.31 0.51 16.42
N LYS A 69 5.82 -0.63 16.88
CA LYS A 69 6.41 -1.94 16.56
C LYS A 69 6.59 -2.04 15.05
N ARG A 70 7.75 -2.55 14.62
CA ARG A 70 8.17 -2.71 13.21
C ARG A 70 8.69 -1.46 12.51
N TYR A 71 8.66 -0.26 13.09
CA TYR A 71 9.40 0.86 12.47
C TYR A 71 10.91 0.61 12.50
N LEU A 72 11.36 0.12 13.66
CA LEU A 72 12.75 -0.22 13.93
C LEU A 72 12.87 -1.74 14.11
N TYR A 73 14.03 -2.30 13.75
CA TYR A 73 14.37 -3.67 14.06
C TYR A 73 15.73 -3.69 14.77
N TYR A 74 15.81 -4.40 15.89
CA TYR A 74 17.04 -4.53 16.66
C TYR A 74 17.52 -5.97 16.55
N SER A 75 18.78 -6.15 16.16
CA SER A 75 19.46 -7.44 16.12
C SER A 75 20.61 -7.40 17.10
N ASN A 76 20.89 -8.55 17.73
CA ASN A 76 22.08 -8.74 18.55
C ASN A 76 23.26 -9.26 17.71
N SER A 77 23.22 -9.04 16.39
CA SER A 77 24.27 -9.47 15.48
C SER A 77 24.46 -8.47 14.35
N VAL A 78 25.71 -8.34 13.90
CA VAL A 78 26.10 -7.54 12.72
C VAL A 78 25.63 -8.18 11.41
N PHE A 79 25.15 -9.42 11.47
CA PHE A 79 24.79 -10.16 10.26
C PHE A 79 23.54 -9.58 9.62
N VAL A 80 23.70 -9.19 8.36
CA VAL A 80 22.61 -8.82 7.46
C VAL A 80 21.78 -10.07 7.22
N ASN A 81 20.57 -10.11 7.78
CA ASN A 81 19.64 -11.18 7.46
C ASN A 81 18.99 -10.90 6.10
N THR A 82 19.45 -11.60 5.07
CA THR A 82 18.91 -11.52 3.70
C THR A 82 17.79 -12.52 3.44
N ASN A 83 17.42 -13.35 4.43
CA ASN A 83 16.34 -14.30 4.29
C ASN A 83 15.00 -13.55 4.28
N ASN A 84 14.30 -13.59 3.15
CA ASN A 84 12.98 -12.97 3.00
C ASN A 84 11.90 -13.61 3.88
N ASN A 85 12.14 -14.83 4.39
CA ASN A 85 11.25 -15.50 5.35
C ASN A 85 11.55 -15.13 6.81
N HIS A 86 12.48 -14.19 7.06
CA HIS A 86 12.75 -13.73 8.41
C HIS A 86 11.61 -12.81 8.90
N PRO A 87 11.16 -12.91 10.17
CA PRO A 87 10.08 -12.07 10.72
C PRO A 87 10.36 -10.58 10.65
N SER A 88 11.64 -10.21 10.52
CA SER A 88 12.08 -8.82 10.40
C SER A 88 12.39 -8.39 8.97
N PHE A 89 12.14 -9.20 7.95
CA PHE A 89 12.37 -8.76 6.57
C PHE A 89 11.33 -7.71 6.13
N VAL A 90 10.07 -7.91 6.51
CA VAL A 90 8.97 -7.02 6.10
C VAL A 90 8.97 -5.71 6.89
N GLY A 91 8.83 -4.61 6.14
CA GLY A 91 8.74 -3.24 6.62
C GLY A 91 7.46 -2.91 7.38
N PHE A 92 7.43 -1.71 7.95
CA PHE A 92 6.27 -1.21 8.72
C PHE A 92 5.04 -0.94 7.86
N ASP A 93 5.23 -0.70 6.55
CA ASP A 93 4.15 -0.38 5.62
C ASP A 93 3.57 -1.63 4.91
N PHE A 94 4.17 -2.81 5.13
CA PHE A 94 3.83 -4.07 4.46
C PHE A 94 3.99 -4.04 2.93
N LYS A 95 4.66 -3.03 2.40
CA LYS A 95 4.85 -2.78 0.96
C LYS A 95 6.31 -2.89 0.55
N HIS A 96 7.23 -2.91 1.51
CA HIS A 96 8.63 -3.23 1.25
C HIS A 96 9.13 -4.36 2.14
N GLY A 97 10.08 -5.10 1.60
CA GLY A 97 10.92 -6.06 2.29
C GLY A 97 12.36 -5.62 2.20
N GLY A 98 13.15 -5.87 3.23
CA GLY A 98 14.48 -5.31 3.32
C GLY A 98 15.32 -5.95 4.40
N TYR A 99 16.57 -5.52 4.46
CA TYR A 99 17.54 -5.99 5.43
C TYR A 99 18.03 -4.84 6.29
N LEU A 100 18.63 -5.17 7.43
CA LEU A 100 19.33 -4.17 8.24
C LEU A 100 20.81 -4.14 7.89
N LEU A 101 21.35 -2.93 7.92
CA LEU A 101 22.79 -2.70 7.89
C LEU A 101 23.19 -2.11 9.24
N GLN A 102 23.71 -2.97 10.11
CA GLN A 102 24.15 -2.59 11.45
C GLN A 102 25.67 -2.65 11.57
N LEU A 103 26.19 -1.85 12.50
CA LEU A 103 27.56 -1.89 12.96
C LEU A 103 27.57 -1.94 14.48
N GLU A 104 28.65 -2.44 15.05
CA GLU A 104 28.89 -2.31 16.49
C GLU A 104 28.89 -0.82 16.85
N ALA A 105 28.10 -0.47 17.87
CA ALA A 105 28.01 0.87 18.42
C ALA A 105 29.42 1.27 18.86
N PRO A 106 30.09 2.22 18.19
CA PRO A 106 31.50 2.42 18.47
C PRO A 106 31.59 3.09 19.83
N GLN A 107 32.50 2.60 20.68
CA GLN A 107 32.67 3.14 22.04
C GLN A 107 32.93 4.66 22.06
N SER A 108 33.41 5.22 20.93
CA SER A 108 33.73 6.63 20.76
C SER A 108 32.59 7.52 20.23
N TYR A 109 31.42 7.00 19.82
CA TYR A 109 30.24 7.83 19.52
C TYR A 109 29.48 8.27 20.78
N SER A 110 30.15 8.19 21.94
CA SER A 110 29.69 8.50 23.29
C SER A 110 29.22 9.95 23.53
N GLY A 111 28.92 10.72 22.48
CA GLY A 111 28.42 12.09 22.61
C GLY A 111 27.42 12.58 21.57
N THR A 112 27.21 11.92 20.42
CA THR A 112 26.34 12.49 19.36
C THR A 112 25.04 11.73 19.11
N PHE A 113 24.99 10.41 19.36
CA PHE A 113 23.75 9.64 19.23
C PHE A 113 23.20 9.23 20.59
N TYR A 114 21.94 9.58 20.85
CA TYR A 114 21.24 9.21 22.06
C TYR A 114 20.74 7.75 21.97
N ASN A 115 21.36 6.85 22.74
CA ASN A 115 21.06 5.42 22.79
C ASN A 115 20.50 5.01 24.18
N PRO A 116 19.24 5.35 24.51
CA PRO A 116 18.68 5.16 25.84
C PRO A 116 18.56 3.69 26.27
N LEU A 117 18.61 2.76 25.32
CA LEU A 117 18.50 1.32 25.56
C LEU A 117 19.86 0.62 25.53
N ASN A 118 20.96 1.36 25.40
CA ASN A 118 22.33 0.83 25.36
C ASN A 118 22.51 -0.33 24.35
N PHE A 119 21.90 -0.23 23.16
CA PHE A 119 22.07 -1.25 22.13
C PHE A 119 23.54 -1.37 21.71
N THR A 120 24.02 -2.62 21.65
CA THR A 120 25.38 -2.95 21.17
C THR A 120 25.55 -2.68 19.68
N TYR A 121 24.47 -2.78 18.90
CA TYR A 121 24.48 -2.60 17.46
C TYR A 121 23.52 -1.49 17.05
N LEU A 122 24.00 -0.60 16.20
CA LEU A 122 23.26 0.54 15.64
C LEU A 122 23.26 0.46 14.12
N SER A 123 22.38 1.22 13.46
CA SER A 123 22.43 1.34 12.00
C SER A 123 23.76 1.94 11.55
N ARG A 124 24.20 1.62 10.34
CA ARG A 124 25.37 2.27 9.73
C ARG A 124 25.07 3.70 9.22
N PHE A 125 23.80 4.03 9.06
CA PHE A 125 23.35 5.24 8.38
C PHE A 125 23.12 6.40 9.36
N LYS A 126 23.93 7.44 9.24
CA LYS A 126 23.78 8.68 10.03
C LYS A 126 22.56 9.50 9.59
N GLU A 127 22.09 9.29 8.36
CA GLU A 127 20.93 9.96 7.76
C GLU A 127 19.62 9.58 8.47
N PHE A 128 19.62 8.40 9.12
CA PHE A 128 18.53 7.94 9.98
C PHE A 128 18.90 8.07 11.46
N ASP A 129 19.83 8.97 11.80
CA ASP A 129 20.40 9.11 13.14
C ASP A 129 20.83 7.76 13.73
N TYR A 130 21.47 6.88 12.96
CA TYR A 130 21.85 5.53 13.41
C TYR A 130 20.68 4.64 13.90
N ALA A 131 19.42 5.03 13.70
CA ALA A 131 18.25 4.22 14.00
C ALA A 131 18.20 3.01 13.04
N PRO A 132 17.94 1.80 13.53
CA PRO A 132 17.98 0.60 12.70
C PRO A 132 16.68 0.40 11.94
N VAL A 133 16.49 1.28 10.95
CA VAL A 133 15.45 1.21 9.93
C VAL A 133 15.84 0.15 8.91
N ARG A 134 14.84 -0.58 8.39
CA ARG A 134 15.06 -1.55 7.30
C ARG A 134 15.45 -0.82 6.03
N TYR A 135 16.55 -1.24 5.44
CA TYR A 135 16.93 -0.82 4.11
C TYR A 135 16.13 -1.64 3.10
N PRO A 136 15.25 -1.02 2.31
CA PRO A 136 14.39 -1.76 1.41
C PRO A 136 15.20 -2.39 0.27
N ALA A 137 14.91 -3.65 -0.02
CA ALA A 137 15.49 -4.43 -1.10
C ALA A 137 14.45 -4.86 -2.13
N VAL A 138 13.19 -5.00 -1.69
CA VAL A 138 12.06 -5.40 -2.51
C VAL A 138 10.88 -4.48 -2.20
N LYS A 139 10.10 -4.13 -3.22
CA LYS A 139 8.87 -3.34 -3.12
C LYS A 139 7.73 -4.07 -3.81
N CYS A 140 6.58 -4.15 -3.16
CA CYS A 140 5.35 -4.65 -3.78
C CYS A 140 4.69 -3.57 -4.63
N LYS A 141 4.15 -3.99 -5.78
CA LYS A 141 3.32 -3.11 -6.62
C LYS A 141 1.98 -2.81 -5.94
N ASP A 142 1.25 -1.83 -6.46
CA ASP A 142 -0.06 -1.45 -5.95
C ASP A 142 -1.00 -2.67 -5.97
N GLY A 143 -1.76 -2.89 -4.89
CA GLY A 143 -2.63 -4.07 -4.72
C GLY A 143 -1.93 -5.34 -4.21
N GLU A 144 -0.61 -5.33 -4.02
CA GLU A 144 0.14 -6.42 -3.38
C GLU A 144 0.79 -6.01 -2.05
N ALA A 145 1.05 -6.95 -1.16
CA ALA A 145 1.68 -6.71 0.13
C ALA A 145 2.44 -7.94 0.63
N MET A 146 3.28 -7.75 1.64
CA MET A 146 4.00 -8.80 2.37
C MET A 146 3.55 -8.84 3.82
N ILE A 147 3.77 -9.96 4.50
CA ILE A 147 3.55 -10.07 5.95
C ILE A 147 4.76 -10.72 6.64
N PRO A 148 4.90 -10.55 7.96
CA PRO A 148 6.06 -11.06 8.68
C PRO A 148 6.25 -12.57 8.46
N ASN A 149 7.51 -12.96 8.24
CA ASN A 149 7.95 -14.31 7.87
C ASN A 149 7.59 -14.75 6.45
N ASP A 150 6.88 -13.92 5.68
CA ASP A 150 6.63 -14.11 4.26
C ASP A 150 6.93 -12.81 3.50
N GLY A 151 8.20 -12.66 3.12
CA GLY A 151 8.69 -11.53 2.34
C GLY A 151 8.42 -11.64 0.85
N VAL A 152 7.39 -12.38 0.44
CA VAL A 152 6.91 -12.44 -0.95
C VAL A 152 5.69 -11.54 -1.10
N CYS A 153 5.63 -10.79 -2.19
CA CYS A 153 4.49 -9.92 -2.48
C CYS A 153 3.31 -10.77 -2.95
N HIS A 154 2.17 -10.63 -2.27
CA HIS A 154 0.93 -11.31 -2.62
C HIS A 154 -0.19 -10.28 -2.82
N PRO A 155 -1.13 -10.52 -3.76
CA PRO A 155 -2.36 -9.74 -3.83
C PRO A 155 -3.10 -9.81 -2.50
N TYR A 156 -3.66 -8.70 -2.03
CA TYR A 156 -4.39 -8.66 -0.77
C TYR A 156 -5.83 -8.17 -0.94
N ILE A 157 -6.71 -8.65 -0.06
CA ILE A 157 -8.08 -8.18 0.09
C ILE A 157 -8.27 -7.77 1.54
N CYS A 158 -8.70 -6.53 1.76
CA CYS A 158 -9.10 -6.03 3.06
C CYS A 158 -10.62 -6.09 3.20
N ASN A 159 -11.11 -6.82 4.20
CA ASN A 159 -12.51 -6.74 4.61
C ASN A 159 -12.63 -5.77 5.77
N ARG A 160 -12.62 -4.48 5.42
CA ARG A 160 -12.55 -3.39 6.41
C ARG A 160 -11.34 -3.57 7.33
N TYR A 161 -11.59 -3.63 8.63
CA TYR A 161 -10.61 -3.85 9.68
C TYR A 161 -10.90 -5.14 10.48
N ASP A 162 -11.81 -5.98 9.99
CA ASP A 162 -12.18 -7.23 10.65
C ASP A 162 -11.22 -8.35 10.27
N ASN A 163 -10.81 -8.39 9.00
CA ASN A 163 -9.80 -9.32 8.49
C ASN A 163 -9.18 -8.82 7.17
N PHE A 164 -8.05 -9.43 6.83
CA PHE A 164 -7.50 -9.38 5.48
C PHE A 164 -7.07 -10.76 5.03
N THR A 165 -7.04 -10.95 3.71
CA THR A 165 -6.59 -12.19 3.07
C THR A 165 -5.50 -11.88 2.06
N LEU A 166 -4.38 -12.60 2.11
CA LEU A 166 -3.40 -12.67 1.04
C LEU A 166 -3.73 -13.83 0.12
N ILE A 167 -3.72 -13.58 -1.19
CA ILE A 167 -4.00 -14.56 -2.22
C ILE A 167 -2.71 -15.28 -2.58
N THR A 168 -2.52 -16.46 -2.02
CA THR A 168 -1.31 -17.27 -2.15
C THR A 168 -1.60 -18.50 -3.01
N THR A 169 -1.71 -18.32 -4.33
CA THR A 169 -2.21 -19.34 -5.27
C THR A 169 -1.41 -20.63 -5.34
N ASP A 170 -0.21 -20.62 -4.78
CA ASP A 170 0.80 -21.66 -4.88
C ASP A 170 1.25 -22.18 -3.50
N TYR A 171 0.65 -21.68 -2.41
CA TYR A 171 0.94 -22.11 -1.04
C TYR A 171 0.02 -23.25 -0.65
N GLY A 172 0.56 -24.24 0.06
CA GLY A 172 -0.19 -25.40 0.56
C GLY A 172 -0.33 -25.42 2.08
N ASP A 173 -1.31 -26.16 2.59
CA ASP A 173 -1.31 -26.64 3.98
C ASP A 173 -0.41 -27.90 4.16
N TYR A 174 -0.52 -28.55 5.32
CA TYR A 174 0.20 -29.80 5.60
C TYR A 174 -0.21 -30.97 4.68
N ASP A 175 -1.46 -30.97 4.22
CA ASP A 175 -2.00 -31.99 3.31
C ASP A 175 -1.73 -31.64 1.84
N GLY A 176 -1.15 -30.46 1.58
CA GLY A 176 -0.87 -29.94 0.25
C GLY A 176 -2.05 -29.28 -0.44
N ASN A 177 -3.16 -29.04 0.26
CA ASN A 177 -4.28 -28.26 -0.29
C ASN A 177 -3.87 -26.80 -0.42
N LEU A 178 -4.25 -26.16 -1.52
CA LEU A 178 -3.98 -24.75 -1.70
C LEU A 178 -4.71 -23.91 -0.66
N ILE A 179 -4.00 -22.97 -0.04
CA ILE A 179 -4.55 -22.09 0.99
C ILE A 179 -4.29 -20.64 0.67
N ASN A 180 -5.20 -19.78 1.14
CA ASN A 180 -4.98 -18.35 1.25
C ASN A 180 -4.71 -17.98 2.71
N ILE A 181 -3.79 -17.04 2.94
CA ILE A 181 -3.47 -16.61 4.31
C ILE A 181 -4.51 -15.58 4.74
N THR A 182 -5.34 -15.92 5.73
CA THR A 182 -6.35 -15.01 6.28
C THR A 182 -6.05 -14.66 7.72
N CYS A 183 -5.94 -13.37 8.00
CA CYS A 183 -5.65 -12.81 9.31
C CYS A 183 -6.86 -12.04 9.82
N THR A 184 -7.26 -12.31 11.06
CA THR A 184 -8.49 -11.77 11.67
C THR A 184 -8.16 -10.90 12.87
N LYS A 185 -9.06 -9.98 13.21
CA LYS A 185 -8.92 -9.08 14.36
C LYS A 185 -8.98 -9.80 15.71
N ASP A 186 -9.57 -10.99 15.75
CA ASP A 186 -9.72 -11.78 16.99
C ASP A 186 -8.39 -12.40 17.44
N ASP A 187 -7.44 -12.60 16.52
CA ASP A 187 -6.12 -13.19 16.82
C ASP A 187 -5.00 -12.48 16.03
N PRO A 188 -4.74 -11.18 16.32
CA PRO A 188 -3.63 -10.47 15.74
C PRO A 188 -2.36 -11.07 16.34
N ASN A 189 -1.41 -11.49 15.49
CA ASN A 189 -0.24 -12.33 15.83
C ASN A 189 -0.44 -13.85 15.79
N ARG A 190 -1.57 -14.36 15.28
CA ARG A 190 -1.68 -15.79 14.94
C ARG A 190 -0.53 -16.23 14.06
N THR A 191 0.14 -17.31 14.43
CA THR A 191 1.13 -17.98 13.58
C THR A 191 0.47 -19.16 12.87
N MET A 192 0.75 -19.32 11.58
CA MET A 192 0.31 -20.46 10.79
C MET A 192 1.44 -21.06 9.98
N THR A 193 1.44 -22.37 9.83
CA THR A 193 2.45 -23.07 9.04
C THR A 193 1.93 -23.27 7.62
N VAL A 194 2.68 -22.81 6.63
CA VAL A 194 2.34 -22.92 5.21
C VAL A 194 3.48 -23.62 4.47
N LYS A 195 3.11 -24.43 3.49
CA LYS A 195 4.02 -25.13 2.58
C LYS A 195 4.35 -24.25 1.40
N LEU A 196 5.64 -24.08 1.12
CA LEU A 196 6.12 -23.24 0.01
C LEU A 196 5.93 -23.92 -1.36
N PRO A 197 5.70 -23.13 -2.42
CA PRO A 197 5.52 -23.62 -3.78
C PRO A 197 6.76 -24.32 -4.32
N GLY A 198 6.56 -25.42 -5.05
CA GLY A 198 7.62 -26.10 -5.82
C GLY A 198 8.75 -26.71 -4.98
N LYS A 199 8.66 -26.70 -3.64
CA LYS A 199 9.65 -27.28 -2.75
C LYS A 199 9.02 -28.42 -1.96
N ILE A 200 9.60 -29.62 -2.09
CA ILE A 200 9.17 -30.78 -1.33
C ILE A 200 9.49 -30.50 0.15
N GLU A 201 8.47 -30.53 1.00
CA GLU A 201 8.56 -30.51 2.47
C GLU A 201 9.17 -29.26 3.14
N ILE A 202 9.20 -28.10 2.46
CA ILE A 202 9.58 -26.84 3.13
C ILE A 202 8.34 -26.13 3.66
N TYR A 203 8.31 -25.98 4.98
CA TYR A 203 7.27 -25.27 5.71
C TYR A 203 7.84 -24.01 6.35
N ILE A 204 7.08 -22.92 6.29
CA ILE A 204 7.41 -21.68 7.00
C ILE A 204 6.27 -21.31 7.94
N ASN A 205 6.62 -20.63 9.03
CA ASN A 205 5.68 -20.09 9.98
C ASN A 205 5.42 -18.64 9.66
N VAL A 206 4.23 -18.34 9.15
CA VAL A 206 3.79 -16.99 8.82
C VAL A 206 3.06 -16.38 10.01
N THR A 207 3.36 -15.12 10.34
CA THR A 207 2.76 -14.44 11.49
C THR A 207 1.80 -13.35 11.03
N CYS A 208 0.53 -13.47 11.40
CA CYS A 208 -0.48 -12.46 11.15
C CYS A 208 -0.19 -11.14 11.87
N VAL A 209 -0.74 -10.05 11.34
CA VAL A 209 -0.75 -8.74 11.96
C VAL A 209 -2.18 -8.26 12.16
N ASP A 210 -2.34 -7.23 12.98
CA ASP A 210 -3.64 -6.60 13.18
C ASP A 210 -4.21 -6.10 11.82
N PRO A 211 -5.44 -6.49 11.44
CA PRO A 211 -6.00 -6.10 10.15
C PRO A 211 -6.19 -4.60 9.97
N GLU A 212 -6.49 -3.85 11.04
CA GLU A 212 -6.60 -2.40 10.97
C GLU A 212 -5.24 -1.79 10.62
N LEU A 213 -4.19 -2.21 11.34
CA LEU A 213 -2.81 -1.77 11.08
C LEU A 213 -2.37 -2.08 9.65
N PHE A 214 -2.62 -3.31 9.20
CA PHE A 214 -2.25 -3.76 7.85
C PHE A 214 -2.98 -2.96 6.78
N CYS A 215 -4.32 -2.99 6.80
CA CYS A 215 -5.15 -2.38 5.76
C CYS A 215 -4.99 -0.87 5.68
N ARG A 216 -4.82 -0.18 6.82
CA ARG A 216 -4.51 1.24 6.85
C ARG A 216 -3.17 1.53 6.18
N SER A 217 -2.12 0.81 6.54
CA SER A 217 -0.76 1.04 6.04
C SER A 217 -0.63 0.78 4.54
N VAL A 218 -1.11 -0.36 4.05
CA VAL A 218 -1.04 -0.70 2.61
C VAL A 218 -1.88 0.26 1.77
N LYS A 219 -3.06 0.65 2.25
CA LYS A 219 -3.90 1.62 1.56
C LYS A 219 -3.26 3.00 1.49
N LEU A 220 -2.74 3.49 2.62
CA LEU A 220 -2.05 4.78 2.68
C LEU A 220 -0.83 4.79 1.73
N SER A 221 -0.19 3.64 1.53
CA SER A 221 0.90 3.48 0.57
C SER A 221 0.47 3.50 -0.90
N ASP A 222 -0.69 2.94 -1.20
CA ASP A 222 -1.18 2.77 -2.58
C ASP A 222 -2.01 3.98 -3.06
N MET A 223 -2.52 4.78 -2.13
CA MET A 223 -3.36 5.93 -2.47
C MET A 223 -2.57 7.15 -2.93
N HIS A 224 -3.25 7.98 -3.71
CA HIS A 224 -2.80 9.31 -4.08
C HIS A 224 -3.70 10.35 -3.41
N PHE A 225 -3.20 11.57 -3.25
CA PHE A 225 -4.05 12.65 -2.79
C PHE A 225 -5.13 12.96 -3.83
N VAL A 226 -6.34 13.25 -3.38
CA VAL A 226 -7.42 13.72 -4.27
C VAL A 226 -7.43 15.24 -4.39
N ARG A 227 -6.70 15.95 -3.51
CA ARG A 227 -6.58 17.41 -3.47
C ARG A 227 -5.35 17.86 -2.68
N ASP A 228 -5.13 19.18 -2.63
CA ASP A 228 -4.07 19.80 -1.84
C ASP A 228 -4.26 19.54 -0.33
N PRO A 229 -3.28 18.93 0.37
CA PRO A 229 -3.33 18.72 1.81
C PRO A 229 -3.14 20.00 2.64
N PHE A 230 -2.86 21.13 1.99
CA PHE A 230 -2.79 22.46 2.61
C PHE A 230 -3.96 23.36 2.23
N ASP A 231 -4.99 22.81 1.57
CA ASP A 231 -6.24 23.53 1.32
C ASP A 231 -6.83 24.04 2.64
N PRO A 232 -7.07 25.35 2.80
CA PRO A 232 -7.63 25.93 4.02
C PRO A 232 -9.07 25.45 4.32
N ASP A 233 -9.75 24.84 3.34
CA ASP A 233 -11.06 24.23 3.57
C ASP A 233 -10.95 22.93 4.39
N LEU A 234 -10.97 23.09 5.71
CA LEU A 234 -10.95 22.00 6.69
C LEU A 234 -12.20 21.10 6.66
N SER A 235 -13.25 21.49 5.93
CA SER A 235 -14.47 20.67 5.84
C SER A 235 -14.29 19.42 4.99
N VAL A 236 -13.21 19.36 4.20
CA VAL A 236 -13.02 18.33 3.20
C VAL A 236 -11.98 17.31 3.72
N LYS A 237 -12.32 16.01 3.77
CA LYS A 237 -11.42 14.96 4.31
C LYS A 237 -10.28 14.59 3.36
N GLN A 238 -9.02 14.83 3.71
CA GLN A 238 -7.89 14.54 2.80
C GLN A 238 -7.72 13.04 2.47
N LEU A 239 -8.15 12.20 3.41
CA LEU A 239 -8.23 10.75 3.26
C LEU A 239 -9.68 10.31 3.43
N ASP A 240 -10.26 9.71 2.39
CA ASP A 240 -11.52 8.99 2.56
C ASP A 240 -11.22 7.63 3.20
N ASP A 241 -11.60 7.45 4.45
CA ASP A 241 -11.74 6.11 5.03
C ASP A 241 -13.05 5.49 4.51
N PRO A 242 -13.01 4.54 3.56
CA PRO A 242 -14.19 3.92 2.96
C PRO A 242 -14.96 3.12 4.00
N TYR A 243 -14.35 2.82 5.14
CA TYR A 243 -14.96 2.01 6.18
C TYR A 243 -15.71 2.85 7.22
N LEU A 244 -15.41 4.15 7.36
CA LEU A 244 -16.13 5.05 8.27
C LEU A 244 -17.58 5.29 7.86
N ASN A 245 -17.87 5.39 6.56
CA ASN A 245 -19.20 5.80 6.08
C ASN A 245 -20.21 4.65 6.01
N THR A 246 -19.80 3.39 6.21
CA THR A 246 -20.71 2.23 6.07
C THR A 246 -21.36 1.79 7.38
N ALA A 247 -20.98 2.38 8.52
CA ALA A 247 -21.57 2.05 9.83
C ALA A 247 -22.95 2.69 10.08
N ASN A 248 -23.32 3.74 9.33
CA ASN A 248 -24.57 4.48 9.55
C ASN A 248 -25.72 4.14 8.58
N SER A 249 -25.52 3.17 7.66
CA SER A 249 -26.58 2.69 6.76
C SER A 249 -27.26 1.40 7.23
N THR A 250 -27.18 1.06 8.52
CA THR A 250 -28.15 0.13 9.11
C THR A 250 -29.40 0.92 9.46
N THR A 251 -30.21 1.16 8.42
CA THR A 251 -31.58 1.66 8.49
C THR A 251 -32.30 0.99 9.65
N THR A 252 -32.47 1.73 10.73
CA THR A 252 -33.42 1.36 11.78
C THR A 252 -34.80 1.55 11.17
N ASN A 253 -35.36 0.50 10.59
CA ASN A 253 -36.79 0.42 10.33
C ASN A 253 -37.49 0.26 11.69
N THR A 254 -37.49 1.33 12.48
CA THR A 254 -38.42 1.48 13.60
C THR A 254 -39.75 1.85 12.97
N THR A 255 -40.67 0.90 13.01
CA THR A 255 -42.06 1.06 12.62
C THR A 255 -42.73 2.03 13.59
N GLU A 256 -42.63 3.34 13.35
CA GLU A 256 -43.55 4.31 13.92
C GLU A 256 -44.74 4.47 12.97
N SER A 257 -45.88 4.00 13.45
CA SER A 257 -47.17 4.23 12.81
C SER A 257 -47.53 5.71 12.94
N SER A 258 -47.59 6.42 11.82
CA SER A 258 -48.46 7.59 11.73
C SER A 258 -48.95 7.77 10.29
N SER A 259 -50.26 7.59 10.17
CA SER A 259 -51.22 8.21 9.28
C SER A 259 -50.70 9.12 8.15
N GLU A 260 -51.08 8.72 6.93
CA GLU A 260 -51.85 9.56 5.98
C GLU A 260 -51.15 10.78 5.34
N LYS A 261 -50.71 10.64 4.08
CA LYS A 261 -51.37 11.28 2.92
C LYS A 261 -50.72 10.91 1.58
N ASP A 262 -51.60 10.69 0.63
CA ASP A 262 -51.38 10.45 -0.80
C ASP A 262 -50.44 11.46 -1.46
N GLY A 263 -49.53 10.95 -2.29
CA GLY A 263 -48.66 11.73 -3.14
C GLY A 263 -48.00 10.87 -4.22
N LYS A 264 -48.78 10.46 -5.22
CA LYS A 264 -48.27 9.85 -6.47
C LYS A 264 -47.25 10.79 -7.11
N SER A 265 -46.00 10.33 -7.24
CA SER A 265 -45.06 10.87 -8.23
C SER A 265 -44.50 9.72 -9.07
N ILE A 266 -44.68 9.90 -10.37
CA ILE A 266 -44.46 8.95 -11.46
C ILE A 266 -43.36 9.56 -12.34
N VAL A 267 -42.28 8.78 -12.59
CA VAL A 267 -41.42 8.76 -13.82
C VAL A 267 -40.27 9.79 -13.90
N PRO A 268 -39.17 9.56 -14.68
CA PRO A 268 -38.72 8.38 -15.45
C PRO A 268 -37.30 7.85 -15.18
N TYR A 269 -37.13 6.54 -15.41
CA TYR A 269 -35.89 5.95 -15.96
C TYR A 269 -35.84 6.18 -17.48
N VAL A 270 -35.12 7.21 -17.94
CA VAL A 270 -34.73 7.39 -19.35
C VAL A 270 -33.28 7.87 -19.38
N ALA A 271 -32.34 6.96 -19.18
CA ALA A 271 -30.91 7.24 -19.38
C ALA A 271 -30.10 6.05 -19.91
N GLY A 272 -30.70 4.85 -20.04
CA GLY A 272 -29.99 3.64 -20.49
C GLY A 272 -30.07 3.33 -21.99
N GLY A 273 -30.93 4.01 -22.75
CA GLY A 273 -31.23 3.63 -24.15
C GLY A 273 -30.34 4.26 -25.22
N VAL A 274 -29.70 5.41 -24.93
CA VAL A 274 -28.95 6.18 -25.95
C VAL A 274 -27.52 5.67 -26.11
N SER A 275 -26.94 5.02 -25.10
CA SER A 275 -25.54 4.54 -25.16
C SER A 275 -25.35 3.34 -26.08
N ALA A 276 -26.32 2.42 -26.17
CA ALA A 276 -26.20 1.22 -27.00
C ALA A 276 -26.23 1.52 -28.52
N ALA A 277 -27.07 2.46 -28.95
CA ALA A 277 -27.18 2.81 -30.37
C ALA A 277 -25.90 3.47 -30.91
N VAL A 278 -25.26 4.33 -30.10
CA VAL A 278 -24.01 5.00 -30.49
C VAL A 278 -22.86 4.00 -30.65
N VAL A 279 -22.77 3.00 -29.77
CA VAL A 279 -21.74 1.96 -29.84
C VAL A 279 -21.90 1.11 -31.11
N ILE A 280 -23.13 0.76 -31.49
CA ILE A 280 -23.38 -0.03 -32.72
C ILE A 280 -22.97 0.77 -33.97
N VAL A 281 -23.27 2.07 -34.03
CA VAL A 281 -22.88 2.92 -35.17
C VAL A 281 -21.35 3.02 -35.30
N ILE A 282 -20.62 3.15 -34.19
CA ILE A 282 -19.15 3.19 -34.20
C ILE A 282 -18.56 1.88 -34.74
N ILE A 283 -19.09 0.73 -34.30
CA ILE A 283 -18.63 -0.59 -34.77
C ILE A 283 -18.85 -0.73 -36.29
N VAL A 284 -20.02 -0.33 -36.80
CA VAL A 284 -20.32 -0.40 -38.24
C VAL A 284 -19.36 0.49 -39.05
N VAL A 285 -19.08 1.72 -38.61
CA VAL A 285 -18.16 2.63 -39.30
C VAL A 285 -16.74 2.06 -39.34
N VAL A 286 -16.23 1.55 -38.21
CA VAL A 286 -14.89 0.93 -38.14
C VAL A 286 -14.79 -0.28 -39.08
N THR A 287 -15.84 -1.10 -39.13
CA THR A 287 -15.87 -2.29 -40.00
C THR A 287 -15.82 -1.90 -41.48
N ILE A 288 -16.57 -0.86 -41.89
CA ILE A 288 -16.53 -0.34 -43.27
C ILE A 288 -15.15 0.22 -43.62
N VAL A 289 -14.51 0.94 -42.70
CA VAL A 289 -13.15 1.49 -42.92
C VAL A 289 -12.13 0.37 -43.12
N ILE A 290 -12.18 -0.69 -42.31
CA ILE A 290 -11.28 -1.84 -42.42
C ILE A 290 -11.48 -2.56 -43.75
N LEU A 291 -12.74 -2.80 -44.16
CA LEU A 291 -13.06 -3.47 -45.42
C LEU A 291 -12.60 -2.65 -46.64
N LYS A 292 -12.79 -1.33 -46.62
CA LYS A 292 -12.26 -0.45 -47.69
C LYS A 292 -10.74 -0.45 -47.75
N ARG A 293 -10.06 -0.47 -46.59
CA ARG A 293 -8.59 -0.48 -46.56
C ARG A 293 -8.01 -1.78 -47.11
N LYS A 294 -8.70 -2.91 -46.89
CA LYS A 294 -8.29 -4.21 -47.42
C LYS A 294 -8.45 -4.29 -48.95
N SER A 295 -9.57 -3.80 -49.49
CA SER A 295 -9.80 -3.75 -50.95
C SER A 295 -8.70 -2.98 -51.68
N ASN A 296 -8.33 -1.80 -51.19
CA ASN A 296 -7.28 -0.99 -51.81
C ASN A 296 -5.87 -1.63 -51.74
N HIS A 297 -5.68 -2.61 -50.85
CA HIS A 297 -4.39 -3.29 -50.71
C HIS A 297 -4.27 -4.50 -51.64
N GLU A 298 -5.40 -5.09 -52.04
CA GLU A 298 -5.44 -6.20 -53.01
C GLU A 298 -5.29 -5.67 -54.46
N ASP A 299 -5.82 -4.47 -54.76
CA ASP A 299 -5.66 -3.86 -56.08
C ASP A 299 -4.20 -3.46 -56.40
N ASN A 300 -3.43 -3.04 -55.39
CA ASN A 300 -2.02 -2.68 -55.56
C ASN A 300 -1.08 -3.90 -55.66
N ALA A 301 -1.52 -5.08 -55.24
CA ALA A 301 -0.70 -6.30 -55.30
C ALA A 301 -0.67 -6.93 -56.70
N ASN A 302 -1.66 -6.64 -57.54
CA ASN A 302 -1.76 -7.19 -58.90
C ASN A 302 -1.09 -6.33 -59.98
N GLU A 303 -0.57 -5.15 -59.64
CA GLU A 303 0.09 -4.24 -60.59
C GLU A 303 1.63 -4.40 -60.63
N GLN A 304 2.21 -5.35 -59.89
CA GLN A 304 3.65 -5.65 -59.87
C GLN A 304 4.07 -6.93 -60.61
N GLU A 305 3.17 -7.60 -61.35
CA GLU A 305 3.46 -8.84 -62.09
C GLU A 305 3.33 -8.73 -63.63
N VAL A 306 3.53 -7.54 -64.23
CA VAL A 306 3.65 -7.37 -65.70
C VAL A 306 4.95 -6.69 -66.09
#